data_AF-A0A2H4ZNP0-F1
#
_entry.id   AF-A0A2H4ZNP0-F1
#
_cell.length_a   1.000
_cell.length_b   1.000
_cell.length_c   1.000
_cell.angle_alpha   90.00
_cell.angle_beta   90.00
_cell.angle_gamma   90.00
#
_symmetry.space_group_name_H-M   'P 1'
#
loop_
_entity.id
_entity.type
_entity.pdbx_description
1 polymer ?
#
loop_
_entity_poly.entity_id
_entity_poly.type
_entity_poly.pdbx_seq_one_letter_code
_entity_poly.pdbx_strand_id
1 'polypeptide(L)'
;MNQSGEIIAMHGWSSDSSAWDCWAESARYRGWCWQSGERGYGSLPMVTPQWRHSLTETQGPRVLMVHSFGLYLTPNTVLAAAEIVVLLNSFNHFIPSFRHQHPIKRKIQRMINNINCDNEKETLLTFLSQANLPVSTDLTSLNVMQNSVSALGRLRLLEDLYKLSEVISMPKAFPMNIPILVINTQCDQIVGSTIAKDLVKNLSNYIKDKTMITHWSPGNIGHNLYQANLLESIFDWLETKK
;
A
#
# COMPACT_ATOMS: atom_id res chain seq x y z
N MET A 1 -23.81 -19.12 -2.06
CA MET A 1 -22.42 -19.26 -2.54
C MET A 1 -21.55 -19.26 -1.30
N ASN A 2 -20.70 -20.27 -1.10
CA ASN A 2 -19.77 -20.28 0.04
C ASN A 2 -18.75 -19.16 -0.18
N GLN A 3 -18.59 -18.31 0.82
CA GLN A 3 -17.77 -17.12 0.74
C GLN A 3 -16.30 -17.53 0.81
N SER A 4 -15.48 -17.02 -0.12
CA SER A 4 -14.08 -17.42 -0.30
C SER A 4 -13.10 -16.84 0.73
N GLY A 5 -13.59 -16.00 1.65
CA GLY A 5 -12.83 -15.25 2.64
C GLY A 5 -13.16 -13.75 2.61
N GLU A 6 -12.34 -12.96 3.31
CA GLU A 6 -12.44 -11.50 3.36
C GLU A 6 -11.12 -10.87 2.94
N ILE A 7 -11.20 -9.81 2.12
CA ILE A 7 -10.08 -8.99 1.72
C ILE A 7 -10.28 -7.57 2.24
N ILE A 8 -9.31 -7.07 2.99
CA ILE A 8 -9.16 -5.65 3.30
C ILE A 8 -8.01 -5.11 2.46
N ALA A 9 -8.26 -4.04 1.72
CA ALA A 9 -7.24 -3.31 0.97
C ALA A 9 -6.98 -1.92 1.56
N MET A 10 -5.73 -1.50 1.68
CA MET A 10 -5.36 -0.14 2.10
C MET A 10 -4.41 0.53 1.11
N HIS A 11 -4.80 1.71 0.64
CA HIS A 11 -4.01 2.52 -0.30
C HIS A 11 -2.82 3.21 0.37
N GLY A 12 -1.88 3.72 -0.43
CA GLY A 12 -0.73 4.50 0.02
C GLY A 12 -1.02 5.99 0.23
N TRP A 13 0.04 6.73 0.58
CA TRP A 13 -0.02 8.18 0.81
C TRP A 13 -0.47 8.95 -0.45
N SER A 14 -1.32 9.97 -0.27
CA SER A 14 -1.87 10.82 -1.34
C SER A 14 -2.66 10.09 -2.44
N SER A 15 -3.06 8.83 -2.21
CA SER A 15 -4.00 8.08 -3.05
C SER A 15 -5.35 7.95 -2.35
N ASP A 16 -6.28 7.19 -2.93
CA ASP A 16 -7.58 6.93 -2.34
C ASP A 16 -8.07 5.51 -2.69
N SER A 17 -9.21 5.15 -2.11
CA SER A 17 -9.82 3.82 -2.23
C SER A 17 -10.33 3.46 -3.62
N SER A 18 -10.52 4.42 -4.53
CA SER A 18 -10.97 4.16 -5.91
C SER A 18 -9.91 3.42 -6.74
N ALA A 19 -8.63 3.53 -6.35
CA ALA A 19 -7.54 2.76 -6.96
C ALA A 19 -7.76 1.24 -6.88
N TRP A 20 -8.66 0.79 -6.00
CA TRP A 20 -9.01 -0.60 -5.78
C TRP A 20 -10.27 -1.07 -6.52
N ASP A 21 -10.96 -0.22 -7.27
CA ASP A 21 -12.29 -0.57 -7.81
C ASP A 21 -12.26 -1.83 -8.70
N CYS A 22 -11.30 -1.91 -9.64
CA CYS A 22 -11.13 -3.10 -10.48
C CYS A 22 -10.73 -4.35 -9.66
N TRP A 23 -9.98 -4.16 -8.57
CA TRP A 23 -9.59 -5.25 -7.67
C TRP A 23 -10.79 -5.78 -6.89
N ALA A 24 -11.62 -4.87 -6.38
CA ALA A 24 -12.83 -5.19 -5.68
C ALA A 24 -13.84 -5.92 -6.56
N GLU A 25 -13.96 -5.52 -7.83
CA GLU A 25 -14.82 -6.20 -8.81
C GLU A 25 -14.35 -7.64 -9.07
N SER A 26 -13.06 -7.84 -9.37
CA SER A 26 -12.50 -9.19 -9.60
C SER A 26 -12.58 -10.06 -8.34
N ALA A 27 -12.31 -9.51 -7.16
CA ALA A 27 -12.48 -10.21 -5.88
C ALA A 27 -13.92 -10.73 -5.69
N ARG A 28 -14.91 -9.85 -5.90
CA ARG A 28 -16.33 -10.21 -5.76
C ARG A 28 -16.75 -11.26 -6.79
N TYR A 29 -16.27 -11.15 -8.02
CA TYR A 29 -16.50 -12.17 -9.06
C TYR A 29 -15.98 -13.54 -8.63
N ARG A 30 -14.84 -13.58 -7.93
CA ARG A 30 -14.24 -14.79 -7.33
C ARG A 30 -14.84 -15.19 -5.97
N GLY A 31 -15.91 -14.52 -5.52
CA GLY A 31 -16.64 -14.85 -4.30
C GLY A 31 -16.00 -14.36 -3.00
N TRP A 32 -15.03 -13.45 -3.07
CA TRP A 32 -14.44 -12.80 -1.89
C TRP A 32 -15.31 -11.62 -1.42
N CYS A 33 -15.38 -11.42 -0.10
CA CYS A 33 -15.81 -10.14 0.42
C CYS A 33 -14.67 -9.13 0.36
N TRP A 34 -14.98 -7.90 -0.03
CA TRP A 34 -13.99 -6.83 -0.20
C TRP A 34 -14.34 -5.60 0.63
N GLN A 35 -13.34 -5.02 1.28
CA GLN A 35 -13.40 -3.69 1.88
C GLN A 35 -12.14 -2.88 1.51
N SER A 36 -12.33 -1.68 0.97
CA SER A 36 -11.26 -0.69 0.82
C SER A 36 -11.25 0.23 2.04
N GLY A 37 -10.11 0.34 2.71
CA GLY A 37 -9.86 1.43 3.65
C GLY A 37 -9.63 2.74 2.90
N GLU A 38 -10.00 3.85 3.52
CA GLU A 38 -9.87 5.21 2.97
C GLU A 38 -9.32 6.13 4.04
N ARG A 39 -8.16 6.73 3.80
CA ARG A 39 -7.53 7.66 4.76
C ARG A 39 -8.25 9.01 4.77
N GLY A 40 -8.87 9.40 3.67
CA GLY A 40 -9.64 10.62 3.48
C GLY A 40 -8.76 11.83 3.20
N TYR A 41 -7.83 11.72 2.24
CA TYR A 41 -7.05 12.88 1.79
C TYR A 41 -7.89 13.79 0.89
N GLY A 42 -8.65 13.19 -0.02
CA GLY A 42 -9.46 13.89 -1.02
C GLY A 42 -10.90 14.15 -0.59
N SER A 43 -11.82 13.97 -1.55
CA SER A 43 -13.26 14.12 -1.38
C SER A 43 -13.94 12.91 -0.74
N LEU A 44 -13.30 11.74 -0.74
CA LEU A 44 -13.87 10.53 -0.15
C LEU A 44 -13.83 10.57 1.38
N PRO A 45 -14.90 10.14 2.07
CA PRO A 45 -14.93 10.09 3.52
C PRO A 45 -13.95 9.03 4.04
N MET A 46 -13.34 9.29 5.18
CA MET A 46 -12.45 8.32 5.84
C MET A 46 -13.23 7.03 6.16
N VAL A 47 -12.62 5.89 5.82
CA VAL A 47 -13.11 4.54 6.14
C VAL A 47 -12.00 3.80 6.86
N THR A 48 -12.19 3.58 8.17
CA THR A 48 -11.32 2.70 8.94
C THR A 48 -11.73 1.25 8.67
N PRO A 49 -10.87 0.43 8.02
CA PRO A 49 -11.23 -0.94 7.70
C PRO A 49 -11.30 -1.81 8.98
N GLN A 50 -12.18 -2.82 8.97
CA GLN A 50 -12.40 -3.74 10.08
C GLN A 50 -12.91 -5.08 9.53
N TRP A 51 -12.39 -6.19 10.07
CA TRP A 51 -12.90 -7.53 9.75
C TRP A 51 -14.38 -7.63 10.17
N ARG A 52 -15.26 -8.07 9.27
CA ARG A 52 -16.71 -8.05 9.51
C ARG A 52 -17.17 -9.26 10.30
N HIS A 53 -16.66 -10.43 9.95
CA HIS A 53 -17.01 -11.68 10.62
C HIS A 53 -15.93 -12.03 11.64
N SER A 54 -16.30 -12.70 12.73
CA SER A 54 -15.34 -13.28 13.66
C SER A 54 -14.53 -14.41 12.99
N LEU A 55 -13.39 -14.79 13.57
CA LEU A 55 -12.54 -15.87 13.04
C LEU A 55 -13.29 -17.20 12.91
N THR A 56 -14.35 -17.40 13.70
CA THR A 56 -15.18 -18.60 13.69
C THR A 56 -16.33 -18.55 12.68
N GLU A 57 -16.61 -17.37 12.11
CA GLU A 57 -17.74 -17.15 11.19
C GLU A 57 -17.31 -17.08 9.72
N THR A 58 -16.03 -16.80 9.44
CA THR A 58 -15.51 -16.78 8.06
C THR A 58 -15.32 -18.20 7.53
N GLN A 59 -15.87 -18.49 6.35
CA GLN A 59 -15.64 -19.75 5.64
C GLN A 59 -14.29 -19.78 4.87
N GLY A 60 -13.50 -18.70 4.91
CA GLY A 60 -12.21 -18.58 4.23
C GLY A 60 -11.31 -17.53 4.91
N PRO A 61 -10.06 -17.34 4.43
CA PRO A 61 -9.05 -16.57 5.14
C PRO A 61 -9.29 -15.06 5.12
N ARG A 62 -8.69 -14.37 6.08
CA ARG A 62 -8.58 -12.90 6.14
C ARG A 62 -7.30 -12.42 5.45
N VAL A 63 -7.47 -11.82 4.28
CA VAL A 63 -6.38 -11.31 3.44
C VAL A 63 -6.25 -9.80 3.60
N LEU A 64 -5.09 -9.35 4.08
CA LEU A 64 -4.75 -7.94 4.09
C LEU A 64 -3.89 -7.61 2.87
N MET A 65 -4.37 -6.74 2.00
CA MET A 65 -3.66 -6.20 0.86
C MET A 65 -3.30 -4.75 1.12
N VAL A 66 -2.01 -4.39 1.07
CA VAL A 66 -1.59 -3.01 1.31
C VAL A 66 -0.65 -2.53 0.23
N HIS A 67 -0.85 -1.29 -0.18
CA HIS A 67 0.02 -0.62 -1.14
C HIS A 67 0.90 0.40 -0.43
N SER A 68 2.21 0.32 -0.63
CA SER A 68 3.17 1.33 -0.17
C SER A 68 3.00 1.63 1.33
N PHE A 69 2.70 2.88 1.68
CA PHE A 69 2.48 3.33 3.05
C PHE A 69 1.20 2.77 3.72
N GLY A 70 0.30 2.13 2.98
CA GLY A 70 -0.95 1.57 3.49
C GLY A 70 -0.76 0.58 4.65
N LEU A 71 0.39 -0.09 4.72
CA LEU A 71 0.79 -0.93 5.85
C LEU A 71 0.75 -0.16 7.18
N TYR A 72 1.16 1.10 7.17
CA TYR A 72 1.25 1.96 8.35
C TYR A 72 -0.03 2.77 8.60
N LEU A 73 -0.96 2.79 7.64
CA LEU A 73 -2.29 3.38 7.80
C LEU A 73 -3.32 2.36 8.32
N THR A 74 -3.00 1.07 8.23
CA THR A 74 -3.88 -0.02 8.65
C THR A 74 -3.96 -0.11 10.19
N PRO A 75 -5.17 -0.24 10.78
CA PRO A 75 -5.30 -0.44 12.22
C PRO A 75 -4.57 -1.68 12.72
N ASN A 76 -3.96 -1.60 13.90
CA ASN A 76 -3.26 -2.73 14.53
C ASN A 76 -4.15 -3.97 14.70
N THR A 77 -5.45 -3.77 14.98
CA THR A 77 -6.42 -4.86 15.12
C THR A 77 -6.67 -5.59 13.80
N VAL A 78 -6.62 -4.87 12.66
CA VAL A 78 -6.72 -5.49 11.33
C VAL A 78 -5.43 -6.24 11.00
N LEU A 79 -4.27 -5.61 11.22
CA LEU A 79 -2.96 -6.22 10.99
C LEU A 79 -2.81 -7.54 11.76
N ALA A 80 -3.03 -7.51 13.08
CA ALA A 80 -2.80 -8.66 13.95
C ALA A 80 -3.69 -9.86 13.63
N ALA A 81 -4.84 -9.62 13.00
CA ALA A 81 -5.84 -10.64 12.70
C ALA A 81 -5.85 -11.09 11.23
N ALA A 82 -4.90 -10.61 10.41
CA ALA A 82 -4.73 -11.06 9.04
C ALA A 82 -4.06 -12.45 9.02
N GLU A 83 -4.58 -13.32 8.16
CA GLU A 83 -4.10 -14.69 7.96
C GLU A 83 -3.27 -14.84 6.68
N ILE A 84 -3.39 -13.88 5.76
CA ILE A 84 -2.57 -13.75 4.56
C ILE A 84 -2.27 -12.26 4.37
N VAL A 85 -1.04 -11.91 3.97
CA VAL A 85 -0.68 -10.53 3.66
C VAL A 85 -0.12 -10.40 2.24
N VAL A 86 -0.63 -9.43 1.50
CA VAL A 86 -0.11 -9.01 0.18
C VAL A 86 0.49 -7.61 0.31
N LEU A 87 1.80 -7.50 0.13
CA LEU A 87 2.58 -6.26 0.19
C LEU A 87 2.88 -5.78 -1.23
N LEU A 88 2.19 -4.74 -1.69
CA LEU A 88 2.40 -4.14 -3.01
C LEU A 88 3.29 -2.90 -2.89
N ASN A 89 4.50 -2.96 -3.44
CA ASN A 89 5.50 -1.88 -3.35
C ASN A 89 5.62 -1.29 -1.93
N SER A 90 5.46 -2.14 -0.91
CA SER A 90 5.57 -1.75 0.50
C SER A 90 7.02 -1.73 0.95
N PHE A 91 7.23 -1.25 2.16
CA PHE A 91 8.54 -1.16 2.80
C PHE A 91 8.40 -1.34 4.31
N ASN A 92 9.48 -1.73 4.97
CA ASN A 92 9.57 -1.78 6.43
C ASN A 92 10.33 -0.58 7.03
N HIS A 93 10.97 0.22 6.17
CA HIS A 93 11.58 1.50 6.46
C HIS A 93 11.64 2.29 5.16
N PHE A 94 11.46 3.59 5.18
CA PHE A 94 11.44 4.39 3.94
C PHE A 94 12.76 5.12 3.69
N ILE A 95 13.44 5.50 4.78
CA ILE A 95 14.72 6.20 4.72
C ILE A 95 15.83 5.16 4.89
N PRO A 96 16.74 4.99 3.91
CA PRO A 96 17.83 4.01 4.00
C PRO A 96 18.77 4.35 5.16
N SER A 97 19.30 3.32 5.81
CA SER A 97 20.15 3.45 7.00
C SER A 97 21.49 4.16 6.77
N PHE A 98 21.94 4.31 5.52
CA PHE A 98 23.26 4.84 5.17
C PHE A 98 23.21 5.80 3.97
N ARG A 99 23.75 5.38 2.82
CA ARG A 99 23.81 6.18 1.60
C ARG A 99 22.39 6.58 1.20
N HIS A 100 22.25 7.83 0.74
CA HIS A 100 20.98 8.44 0.34
C HIS A 100 19.99 8.78 1.47
N GLN A 101 20.37 8.64 2.74
CA GLN A 101 19.55 9.06 3.88
C GLN A 101 19.20 10.57 3.80
N HIS A 102 20.21 11.43 3.64
CA HIS A 102 20.01 12.89 3.61
C HIS A 102 19.18 13.37 2.42
N PRO A 103 19.40 12.92 1.17
CA PRO A 103 18.53 13.25 0.04
C PRO A 103 17.05 12.92 0.28
N ILE A 104 16.73 11.72 0.79
CA ILE A 104 15.33 11.31 1.03
C ILE A 104 14.73 12.13 2.18
N LYS A 105 15.46 12.31 3.29
CA LYS A 105 15.02 13.20 4.39
C LYS A 105 14.72 14.61 3.92
N ARG A 106 15.60 15.20 3.09
CA ARG A 106 15.37 16.53 2.51
C ARG A 106 14.17 16.55 1.56
N LYS A 107 13.94 15.51 0.76
CA LYS A 107 12.74 15.40 -0.10
C LYS A 107 11.47 15.39 0.75
N ILE A 108 11.42 14.58 1.81
CA ILE A 108 10.28 14.52 2.73
C ILE A 108 10.07 15.87 3.42
N GLN A 109 11.12 16.49 3.97
CA GLN A 109 11.02 17.80 4.61
C GLN A 109 10.52 18.88 3.65
N ARG A 110 10.98 18.86 2.39
CA ARG A 110 10.47 19.77 1.36
C ARG A 110 9.00 19.53 1.09
N MET A 111 8.57 18.27 1.01
CA MET A 111 7.15 17.95 0.84
C MET A 111 6.32 18.48 2.01
N ILE A 112 6.76 18.24 3.26
CA ILE A 112 6.13 18.78 4.47
C ILE A 112 5.97 20.30 4.39
N ASN A 113 7.04 21.02 4.04
CA ASN A 113 7.02 22.48 3.96
C ASN A 113 6.15 23.02 2.81
N ASN A 114 5.84 22.20 1.81
CA ASN A 114 5.06 22.60 0.64
C ASN A 114 3.55 22.36 0.82
N ILE A 115 3.11 21.44 1.69
CA ILE A 115 1.67 21.26 1.97
C ILE A 115 1.13 22.51 2.68
N ASN A 116 -0.08 22.96 2.31
CA ASN A 116 -0.69 24.25 2.68
C ASN A 116 0.04 25.51 2.18
N CYS A 117 0.98 25.38 1.24
CA CYS A 117 1.71 26.51 0.63
C CYS A 117 1.46 26.56 -0.89
N ASP A 118 1.91 27.63 -1.55
CA ASP A 118 1.76 27.81 -3.01
C ASP A 118 2.33 26.65 -3.84
N ASN A 119 3.35 25.96 -3.31
CA ASN A 119 4.02 24.82 -3.95
C ASN A 119 3.33 23.47 -3.71
N GLU A 120 2.22 23.41 -2.95
CA GLU A 120 1.50 22.16 -2.68
C GLU A 120 1.11 21.48 -3.99
N LYS A 121 0.59 22.27 -4.94
CA LYS A 121 0.07 21.78 -6.20
C LYS A 121 1.15 21.02 -6.99
N GLU A 122 2.26 21.69 -7.23
CA GLU A 122 3.40 21.11 -7.95
C GLU A 122 3.96 19.89 -7.22
N THR A 123 3.98 19.91 -5.88
CA THR A 123 4.52 18.82 -5.06
C THR A 123 3.75 17.53 -5.23
N LEU A 124 2.41 17.54 -5.12
CA LEU A 124 1.64 16.29 -5.27
C LEU A 124 1.60 15.81 -6.73
N LEU A 125 1.56 16.72 -7.71
CA LEU A 125 1.64 16.32 -9.13
C LEU A 125 2.98 15.67 -9.47
N THR A 126 4.08 16.22 -8.94
CA THR A 126 5.41 15.61 -9.11
C THR A 126 5.46 14.23 -8.48
N PHE A 127 4.90 14.06 -7.28
CA PHE A 127 4.81 12.75 -6.63
C PHE A 127 3.97 11.76 -7.44
N LEU A 128 2.77 12.15 -7.86
CA LEU A 128 1.86 11.30 -8.63
C LEU A 128 2.45 10.93 -10.00
N SER A 129 3.08 11.87 -10.69
CA SER A 129 3.79 11.60 -11.95
C SER A 129 4.91 10.58 -11.74
N GLN A 130 5.73 10.73 -10.69
CA GLN A 130 6.78 9.76 -10.35
C GLN A 130 6.20 8.37 -10.01
N ALA A 131 5.08 8.31 -9.27
CA ALA A 131 4.44 7.07 -8.87
C ALA A 131 3.89 6.27 -10.06
N ASN A 132 3.52 6.94 -11.15
CA ASN A 132 2.98 6.27 -12.34
C ASN A 132 4.05 5.88 -13.38
N LEU A 133 5.27 6.41 -13.30
CA LEU A 133 6.37 5.97 -14.17
C LEU A 133 6.58 4.46 -14.02
N PRO A 134 6.80 3.70 -15.12
CA PRO A 134 7.15 4.17 -16.46
C PRO A 134 5.94 4.49 -17.36
N VAL A 135 4.71 4.28 -16.89
CA VAL A 135 3.51 4.54 -17.67
C VAL A 135 3.29 6.04 -17.75
N SER A 136 3.19 6.57 -18.97
CA SER A 136 2.84 7.97 -19.19
C SER A 136 1.46 8.24 -18.60
N THR A 137 1.35 9.27 -17.77
CA THR A 137 0.09 9.66 -17.15
C THR A 137 -0.36 10.99 -17.70
N ASP A 138 -1.64 11.08 -18.03
CA ASP A 138 -2.28 12.35 -18.34
C ASP A 138 -2.27 13.24 -17.09
N LEU A 139 -1.53 14.35 -17.16
CA LEU A 139 -1.43 15.31 -16.06
C LEU A 139 -2.78 16.00 -15.79
N THR A 140 -3.72 16.02 -16.75
CA THR A 140 -5.04 16.63 -16.55
C THR A 140 -5.91 15.81 -15.61
N SER A 141 -5.89 14.47 -15.70
CA SER A 141 -6.61 13.58 -14.78
C SER A 141 -6.03 13.63 -13.37
N LEU A 142 -4.70 13.71 -13.25
CA LEU A 142 -4.01 13.91 -11.96
C LEU A 142 -4.36 15.26 -11.30
N ASN A 143 -4.53 16.32 -12.09
CA ASN A 143 -4.95 17.63 -11.60
C ASN A 143 -6.36 17.61 -10.99
N VAL A 144 -7.29 16.85 -11.57
CA VAL A 144 -8.66 16.69 -11.04
C VAL A 144 -8.64 16.01 -9.67
N MET A 145 -7.87 14.93 -9.54
CA MET A 145 -7.69 14.21 -8.27
C MET A 145 -7.10 15.12 -7.19
N GLN A 146 -6.19 16.02 -7.55
CA GLN A 146 -5.52 16.89 -6.58
C GLN A 146 -6.37 18.08 -6.11
N ASN A 147 -7.18 18.69 -6.98
CA ASN A 147 -8.08 19.78 -6.57
C ASN A 147 -9.14 19.32 -5.54
N SER A 148 -9.18 18.02 -5.23
CA SER A 148 -10.06 17.42 -4.23
C SER A 148 -9.48 17.35 -2.81
N VAL A 149 -8.20 17.70 -2.58
CA VAL A 149 -7.60 17.59 -1.23
C VAL A 149 -8.27 18.58 -0.28
N SER A 150 -8.93 18.04 0.75
CA SER A 150 -9.65 18.83 1.76
C SER A 150 -8.69 19.43 2.81
N ALA A 151 -9.16 20.40 3.61
CA ALA A 151 -8.36 20.95 4.71
C ALA A 151 -7.94 19.86 5.71
N LEU A 152 -8.86 18.97 6.09
CA LEU A 152 -8.57 17.80 6.90
C LEU A 152 -7.61 16.83 6.19
N GLY A 153 -7.77 16.66 4.88
CA GLY A 153 -6.88 15.86 4.05
C GLY A 153 -5.43 16.33 4.12
N ARG A 154 -5.17 17.64 4.07
CA ARG A 154 -3.83 18.22 4.22
C ARG A 154 -3.21 17.93 5.58
N LEU A 155 -3.99 18.01 6.66
CA LEU A 155 -3.52 17.65 8.00
C LEU A 155 -3.08 16.18 8.04
N ARG A 156 -3.85 15.28 7.41
CA ARG A 156 -3.54 13.85 7.32
C ARG A 156 -2.30 13.60 6.45
N LEU A 157 -2.18 14.27 5.31
CA LEU A 157 -0.98 14.20 4.46
C LEU A 157 0.29 14.57 5.23
N LEU A 158 0.22 15.65 6.03
CA LEU A 158 1.31 16.10 6.88
C LEU A 158 1.64 15.07 7.98
N GLU A 159 0.65 14.64 8.76
CA GLU A 159 0.81 13.61 9.79
C GLU A 159 1.50 12.36 9.22
N ASP A 160 1.06 11.92 8.06
CA ASP A 160 1.56 10.72 7.42
C ASP A 160 2.99 10.91 6.86
N LEU A 161 3.37 12.12 6.41
CA LEU A 161 4.76 12.43 6.03
C LEU A 161 5.71 12.45 7.24
N TYR A 162 5.26 12.99 8.38
CA TYR A 162 6.03 12.92 9.63
C TYR A 162 6.21 11.47 10.05
N LYS A 163 5.13 10.68 10.07
CA LYS A 163 5.18 9.26 10.39
C LYS A 163 6.10 8.49 9.44
N LEU A 164 6.02 8.74 8.14
CA LEU A 164 6.89 8.14 7.11
C LEU A 164 8.39 8.36 7.43
N SER A 165 8.73 9.54 7.96
CA SER A 165 10.12 9.89 8.31
C SER A 165 10.66 9.13 9.53
N GLU A 166 9.78 8.51 10.31
CA GLU A 166 10.10 7.77 11.55
C GLU A 166 10.01 6.24 11.36
N VAL A 167 9.52 5.76 10.22
CA VAL A 167 9.41 4.33 9.96
C VAL A 167 10.79 3.69 9.82
N ILE A 168 11.14 2.84 10.79
CA ILE A 168 12.40 2.08 10.83
C ILE A 168 12.20 0.56 10.88
N SER A 169 10.97 0.08 11.07
CA SER A 169 10.65 -1.35 11.15
C SER A 169 9.23 -1.67 10.69
N MET A 170 8.92 -2.96 10.60
CA MET A 170 7.53 -3.44 10.46
C MET A 170 6.68 -2.95 11.64
N PRO A 171 5.36 -2.75 11.45
CA PRO A 171 4.45 -2.53 12.56
C PRO A 171 4.53 -3.66 13.59
N LYS A 172 4.47 -3.34 14.89
CA LYS A 172 4.52 -4.35 15.96
C LYS A 172 3.38 -5.38 15.87
N ALA A 173 2.22 -4.96 15.35
CA ALA A 173 1.06 -5.80 15.16
C ALA A 173 1.11 -6.63 13.87
N PHE A 174 2.20 -6.57 13.10
CA PHE A 174 2.33 -7.35 11.88
C PHE A 174 2.31 -8.85 12.21
N PRO A 175 1.48 -9.65 11.53
CA PRO A 175 1.29 -11.06 11.86
C PRO A 175 2.55 -11.87 11.56
N MET A 176 2.75 -12.93 12.34
CA MET A 176 3.88 -13.85 12.20
C MET A 176 3.40 -15.21 11.72
N ASN A 177 4.24 -15.92 10.97
CA ASN A 177 3.98 -17.29 10.49
C ASN A 177 2.70 -17.41 9.65
N ILE A 178 2.47 -16.44 8.78
CA ILE A 178 1.40 -16.46 7.79
C ILE A 178 1.98 -16.40 6.37
N PRO A 179 1.25 -16.86 5.34
CA PRO A 179 1.63 -16.62 3.95
C PRO A 179 1.73 -15.12 3.63
N ILE A 180 2.84 -14.72 3.02
CA ILE A 180 3.08 -13.35 2.57
C ILE A 180 3.48 -13.35 1.10
N LEU A 181 2.75 -12.57 0.31
CA LEU A 181 3.16 -12.22 -1.04
C LEU A 181 3.75 -10.81 -1.02
N VAL A 182 5.03 -10.70 -1.41
CA VAL A 182 5.71 -9.42 -1.60
C VAL A 182 5.84 -9.16 -3.08
N ILE A 183 5.38 -7.99 -3.53
CA ILE A 183 5.51 -7.55 -4.91
C ILE A 183 6.29 -6.25 -4.92
N ASN A 184 7.52 -6.29 -5.41
CA ASN A 184 8.38 -5.12 -5.58
C ASN A 184 8.67 -4.92 -7.07
N THR A 185 8.01 -3.95 -7.69
CA THR A 185 8.12 -3.69 -9.12
C THR A 185 9.48 -3.09 -9.46
N GLN A 186 10.03 -3.43 -10.63
CA GLN A 186 11.41 -3.04 -10.98
C GLN A 186 11.55 -1.57 -11.38
N CYS A 187 10.45 -0.91 -11.76
CA CYS A 187 10.47 0.48 -12.23
C CYS A 187 9.92 1.47 -11.20
N ASP A 188 9.68 1.04 -9.96
CA ASP A 188 9.25 1.92 -8.86
C ASP A 188 10.24 3.08 -8.63
N GLN A 189 9.75 4.32 -8.75
CA GLN A 189 10.52 5.54 -8.51
C GLN A 189 10.29 6.16 -7.12
N ILE A 190 9.38 5.58 -6.33
CA ILE A 190 9.02 6.03 -4.99
C ILE A 190 9.77 5.19 -3.95
N VAL A 191 9.66 3.85 -4.05
CA VAL A 191 10.36 2.92 -3.16
C VAL A 191 11.61 2.42 -3.87
N GLY A 192 12.77 2.93 -3.45
CA GLY A 192 14.05 2.58 -4.05
C GLY A 192 14.36 1.08 -3.93
N SER A 193 15.07 0.54 -4.92
CA SER A 193 15.38 -0.90 -5.01
C SER A 193 16.11 -1.48 -3.79
N THR A 194 16.95 -0.68 -3.10
CA THR A 194 17.58 -1.08 -1.84
C THR A 194 16.55 -1.30 -0.74
N ILE A 195 15.59 -0.37 -0.60
CA ILE A 195 14.51 -0.45 0.40
C ILE A 195 13.63 -1.68 0.14
N ALA A 196 13.27 -1.91 -1.12
CA ALA A 196 12.51 -3.09 -1.54
C ALA A 196 13.23 -4.40 -1.17
N LYS A 197 14.54 -4.50 -1.46
CA LYS A 197 15.36 -5.67 -1.10
C LYS A 197 15.46 -5.86 0.41
N ASP A 198 15.59 -4.78 1.16
CA ASP A 198 15.67 -4.83 2.61
C ASP A 198 14.35 -5.30 3.25
N LEU A 199 13.19 -4.99 2.66
CA LEU A 199 11.91 -5.55 3.12
C LEU A 199 11.94 -7.08 3.07
N VAL A 200 12.26 -7.68 1.92
CA VAL A 200 12.29 -9.14 1.74
C VAL A 200 13.31 -9.79 2.68
N LYS A 201 14.50 -9.19 2.79
CA LYS A 201 15.55 -9.66 3.70
C LYS A 201 15.09 -9.63 5.16
N ASN A 202 14.49 -8.52 5.60
CA ASN A 202 14.08 -8.36 6.98
C ASN A 202 12.87 -9.24 7.29
N LEU A 203 11.90 -9.40 6.38
CA LEU A 203 10.80 -10.36 6.54
C LEU A 203 11.32 -11.77 6.76
N SER A 204 12.40 -12.16 6.06
CA SER A 204 13.06 -13.46 6.26
C SER A 204 13.70 -13.64 7.65
N ASN A 205 13.88 -12.56 8.40
CA ASN A 205 14.30 -12.58 9.82
C ASN A 205 13.09 -12.54 10.78
N TYR A 206 11.95 -11.99 10.34
CA TYR A 206 10.71 -11.91 11.12
C TYR A 206 9.90 -13.20 11.06
N ILE A 207 9.94 -13.94 9.95
CA ILE A 207 9.19 -15.18 9.74
C ILE A 207 10.10 -16.38 9.88
N LYS A 208 9.70 -17.33 10.74
CA LYS A 208 10.48 -18.55 11.01
C LYS A 208 10.54 -19.46 9.79
N ASP A 209 9.38 -19.68 9.16
CA ASP A 209 9.27 -20.48 7.94
C ASP A 209 9.36 -19.59 6.70
N LYS A 210 10.53 -19.56 6.07
CA LYS A 210 10.78 -18.76 4.87
C LYS A 210 9.95 -19.21 3.66
N THR A 211 9.41 -20.43 3.66
CA THR A 211 8.56 -20.92 2.56
C THR A 211 7.22 -20.19 2.50
N MET A 212 6.84 -19.48 3.58
CA MET A 212 5.66 -18.64 3.63
C MET A 212 5.82 -17.32 2.85
N ILE A 213 7.04 -16.94 2.47
CA ILE A 213 7.31 -15.70 1.72
C ILE A 213 7.42 -16.03 0.23
N THR A 214 6.46 -15.54 -0.55
CA THR A 214 6.56 -15.47 -2.02
C THR A 214 6.97 -14.06 -2.42
N HIS A 215 7.98 -13.91 -3.28
CA HIS A 215 8.42 -12.60 -3.76
C HIS A 215 8.39 -12.54 -5.29
N TRP A 216 7.66 -11.56 -5.82
CA TRP A 216 7.61 -11.24 -7.24
C TRP A 216 8.22 -9.87 -7.52
N SER A 217 8.95 -9.78 -8.63
CA SER A 217 9.53 -8.52 -9.08
C SER A 217 9.24 -8.29 -10.57
N PRO A 218 7.99 -7.95 -10.92
CA PRO A 218 7.61 -7.73 -12.30
C PRO A 218 8.33 -6.50 -12.88
N GLY A 219 8.78 -6.62 -14.14
CA GLY A 219 9.37 -5.53 -14.91
C GLY A 219 8.31 -4.62 -15.53
N ASN A 220 8.70 -3.40 -15.91
CA ASN A 220 7.84 -2.41 -16.59
C ASN A 220 6.57 -1.99 -15.82
N ILE A 221 6.53 -2.19 -14.50
CA ILE A 221 5.47 -1.70 -13.62
C ILE A 221 6.06 -0.66 -12.66
N GLY A 222 5.36 0.45 -12.51
CA GLY A 222 5.71 1.55 -11.63
C GLY A 222 5.37 1.33 -10.17
N HIS A 223 5.31 2.42 -9.41
CA HIS A 223 4.84 2.38 -8.02
C HIS A 223 3.37 2.00 -7.94
N ASN A 224 2.53 2.56 -8.84
CA ASN A 224 1.12 2.23 -8.93
C ASN A 224 0.90 1.00 -9.83
N LEU A 225 0.16 0.01 -9.33
CA LEU A 225 0.08 -1.33 -9.93
C LEU A 225 -1.20 -1.56 -10.74
N TYR A 226 -1.51 -0.69 -11.70
CA TYR A 226 -2.77 -0.73 -12.46
C TYR A 226 -2.85 -1.78 -13.59
N GLN A 227 -1.96 -2.79 -13.62
CA GLN A 227 -1.93 -3.75 -14.73
C GLN A 227 -2.79 -5.00 -14.44
N ALA A 228 -3.77 -5.26 -15.31
CA ALA A 228 -4.76 -6.33 -15.15
C ALA A 228 -4.15 -7.74 -15.02
N ASN A 229 -3.03 -8.01 -15.68
CA ASN A 229 -2.34 -9.29 -15.61
C ASN A 229 -1.76 -9.59 -14.21
N LEU A 230 -1.31 -8.55 -13.48
CA LEU A 230 -0.80 -8.72 -12.13
C LEU A 230 -1.93 -9.03 -11.14
N LEU A 231 -3.07 -8.36 -11.32
CA LEU A 231 -4.27 -8.57 -10.52
C LEU A 231 -4.72 -10.04 -10.57
N GLU A 232 -4.88 -10.61 -11.77
CA GLU A 232 -5.29 -12.01 -11.92
C GLU A 232 -4.28 -12.97 -11.30
N SER A 233 -2.98 -12.72 -11.49
CA SER A 233 -1.91 -13.53 -10.90
C SER A 233 -1.96 -13.54 -9.36
N ILE A 234 -2.24 -12.38 -8.74
CA ILE A 234 -2.36 -12.27 -7.29
C ILE A 234 -3.55 -13.08 -6.78
N PHE A 235 -4.71 -12.98 -7.44
CA PHE A 235 -5.87 -13.77 -7.02
C PHE A 235 -5.63 -15.26 -7.20
N ASP A 236 -5.02 -15.69 -8.30
CA ASP A 236 -4.65 -17.10 -8.49
C ASP A 236 -3.70 -17.59 -7.39
N TRP A 237 -2.74 -16.75 -6.97
CA TRP A 237 -1.89 -17.07 -5.81
C TRP A 237 -2.71 -17.18 -4.52
N LEU A 238 -3.66 -16.27 -4.27
CA LEU A 238 -4.54 -16.34 -3.10
C LEU A 238 -5.39 -17.61 -3.07
N GLU A 239 -5.88 -18.08 -4.22
CA GLU A 239 -6.62 -19.35 -4.33
C GLU A 239 -5.77 -20.55 -3.91
N THR A 240 -4.44 -20.52 -4.06
CA THR A 240 -3.55 -21.59 -3.56
C THR A 240 -3.30 -21.55 -2.05
N LYS A 241 -3.79 -20.52 -1.35
CA LYS A 241 -3.59 -20.27 0.09
C LYS A 241 -4.88 -20.38 0.90
N LYS A 242 -6.01 -20.61 0.24
CA LYS A 242 -7.27 -21.01 0.89
C LYS A 242 -7.13 -22.43 1.45
#